data_AF-A0A661CJS2-F1
#
_entry.id   AF-A0A661CJS2-F1
#
_cell.length_a   1.000
_cell.length_b   1.000
_cell.length_c   1.000
_cell.angle_alpha   90.00
_cell.angle_beta   90.00
_cell.angle_gamma   90.00
#
_symmetry.space_group_name_H-M   'P 1'
#
loop_
_entity.id
_entity.type
_entity.pdbx_description
1 polymer ?
#
loop_
_entity_poly.entity_id
_entity_poly.type
_entity_poly.pdbx_seq_one_letter_code
_entity_poly.pdbx_strand_id
1 'polypeptide(L)'
;TEAQADIDKTRAAAQAMVNTEERALALYRLGGLMALEGNRDQALDYLQEAISLENEPWALAHHDLAWLDMRVDPRFHSLVFSNTTYVLNSQMSSRKQLEI
;
A
#
# COMPACT_ATOMS: atom_id res chain seq x y z
N THR A 1 -6.98 17.17 17.96
CA THR A 1 -6.22 18.24 17.28
C THR A 1 -6.66 18.28 15.83
N GLU A 2 -6.34 19.33 15.08
CA GLU A 2 -6.63 19.41 13.64
C GLU A 2 -6.06 18.20 12.88
N ALA A 3 -4.81 17.83 13.20
CA ALA A 3 -4.17 16.64 12.63
C ALA A 3 -4.95 15.32 12.85
N GLN A 4 -5.58 15.13 14.02
CA GLN A 4 -6.40 13.94 14.25
C GLN A 4 -7.66 13.94 13.39
N ALA A 5 -8.31 15.11 13.24
CA ALA A 5 -9.48 15.25 12.40
C ALA A 5 -9.16 14.97 10.92
N ASP A 6 -8.00 15.41 10.46
CA ASP A 6 -7.52 15.11 9.10
C ASP A 6 -7.24 13.62 8.90
N ILE A 7 -6.57 12.97 9.86
CA ILE A 7 -6.35 11.52 9.86
C ILE A 7 -7.68 10.76 9.79
N ASP A 8 -8.66 11.14 10.61
CA ASP A 8 -9.96 10.48 10.66
C ASP A 8 -10.73 10.66 9.34
N LYS A 9 -10.65 11.86 8.74
CA LYS A 9 -11.25 12.13 7.42
C LYS A 9 -10.59 11.31 6.32
N THR A 10 -9.25 11.25 6.29
CA THR A 10 -8.51 10.43 5.31
C THR A 10 -8.85 8.95 5.47
N ARG A 11 -8.96 8.46 6.72
CA ARG A 11 -9.36 7.07 7.00
C ARG A 11 -10.76 6.78 6.47
N ALA A 12 -11.73 7.64 6.76
CA ALA A 12 -13.11 7.46 6.29
C ALA A 12 -13.20 7.45 4.75
N ALA A 13 -12.49 8.37 4.09
CA ALA A 13 -12.44 8.42 2.63
C ALA A 13 -11.81 7.17 2.02
N ALA A 14 -10.66 6.72 2.57
CA ALA A 14 -10.01 5.50 2.10
C ALA A 14 -10.90 4.26 2.34
N GLN A 15 -11.57 4.16 3.49
CA GLN A 15 -12.46 3.04 3.80
C GLN A 15 -13.64 2.93 2.82
N ALA A 16 -14.18 4.06 2.36
CA ALA A 16 -15.26 4.10 1.38
C ALA A 16 -14.84 3.57 0.00
N MET A 17 -13.54 3.65 -0.33
CA MET A 17 -12.97 3.24 -1.61
C MET A 17 -12.48 1.78 -1.61
N VAL A 18 -12.51 1.06 -0.49
CA VAL A 18 -12.01 -0.33 -0.41
C VAL A 18 -12.80 -1.29 -1.29
N ASN A 19 -14.05 -0.96 -1.63
CA ASN A 19 -14.92 -1.79 -2.47
C ASN A 19 -15.11 -1.22 -3.89
N THR A 20 -14.28 -0.26 -4.30
CA THR A 20 -14.33 0.35 -5.63
C THR A 20 -13.13 -0.10 -6.47
N GLU A 21 -13.03 0.40 -7.71
CA GLU A 21 -11.89 0.09 -8.59
C GLU A 21 -10.56 0.63 -8.01
N GLU A 22 -10.63 1.66 -7.18
CA GLU A 22 -9.48 2.27 -6.50
C GLU A 22 -9.04 1.53 -5.22
N ARG A 23 -9.43 0.26 -5.06
CA ARG A 23 -9.14 -0.55 -3.87
C ARG A 23 -7.64 -0.60 -3.54
N ALA A 24 -6.76 -0.70 -4.54
CA ALA A 24 -5.32 -0.74 -4.32
C ALA A 24 -4.81 0.55 -3.65
N LEU A 25 -5.24 1.70 -4.17
CA LEU A 25 -4.89 3.00 -3.61
C LEU A 25 -5.53 3.24 -2.24
N ALA A 26 -6.75 2.74 -2.02
CA ALA A 26 -7.43 2.79 -0.73
C ALA A 26 -6.64 2.03 0.35
N LEU A 27 -6.25 0.79 0.06
CA LEU A 27 -5.41 -0.02 0.96
C LEU A 27 -4.06 0.64 1.20
N TYR A 28 -3.41 1.18 0.16
CA TYR A 28 -2.15 1.91 0.29
C TYR A 28 -2.28 3.08 1.29
N ARG A 29 -3.33 3.90 1.15
CA ARG A 29 -3.58 5.04 2.05
C ARG A 29 -3.86 4.60 3.48
N LEU A 30 -4.64 3.53 3.68
CA LEU A 30 -4.85 2.94 5.00
C LEU A 30 -3.55 2.44 5.60
N GLY A 31 -2.71 1.75 4.82
CA GLY A 31 -1.38 1.30 5.22
C GLY A 31 -0.49 2.45 5.69
N GLY A 32 -0.42 3.54 4.92
CA GLY A 32 0.35 4.73 5.29
C GLY A 32 -0.14 5.38 6.60
N LEU A 33 -1.46 5.44 6.84
CA LEU A 33 -2.01 5.90 8.11
C LEU A 33 -1.62 4.98 9.27
N MET A 34 -1.72 3.66 9.10
CA MET A 34 -1.31 2.71 10.13
C MET A 34 0.18 2.84 10.46
N ALA A 35 1.04 3.10 9.46
CA ALA A 35 2.46 3.33 9.66
C ALA A 35 2.71 4.58 10.53
N LEU A 36 2.04 5.69 10.23
CA LEU A 36 2.12 6.94 11.01
C LEU A 36 1.60 6.78 12.45
N GLU A 37 0.62 5.91 12.67
CA GLU A 37 0.08 5.59 14.00
C GLU A 37 0.93 4.54 14.75
N GLY A 38 2.02 4.06 14.16
CA GLY A 38 2.91 3.06 14.75
C GLY A 38 2.39 1.61 14.68
N ASN A 39 1.28 1.38 13.98
CA ASN A 39 0.66 0.07 13.79
C ASN A 39 1.34 -0.69 12.64
N ARG A 40 2.60 -1.07 12.87
CA ARG A 40 3.53 -1.58 11.84
C ARG A 40 3.02 -2.79 11.07
N ASP A 41 2.55 -3.82 11.76
CA ASP A 41 2.14 -5.06 11.09
C ASP A 41 0.96 -4.84 10.14
N GLN A 42 -0.07 -4.13 10.61
CA GLN A 42 -1.25 -3.83 9.79
C GLN A 42 -0.90 -2.89 8.62
N ALA A 43 0.05 -1.97 8.81
CA ALA A 43 0.56 -1.14 7.72
C ALA A 43 1.18 -1.97 6.59
N LEU A 44 2.03 -2.94 6.96
CA LEU A 44 2.72 -3.81 6.01
C LEU A 44 1.77 -4.79 5.32
N ASP A 45 0.74 -5.27 6.03
CA ASP A 45 -0.28 -6.14 5.45
C ASP A 45 -1.09 -5.40 4.37
N TYR A 46 -1.53 -4.16 4.67
CA TYR A 46 -2.19 -3.31 3.68
C TYR A 46 -1.29 -2.96 2.50
N LEU A 47 -0.01 -2.67 2.75
CA LEU A 47 0.94 -2.37 1.67
C LEU A 47 1.15 -3.59 0.76
N GLN A 48 1.33 -4.78 1.34
CA GLN A 48 1.47 -6.02 0.58
C GLN A 48 0.25 -6.29 -0.29
N GLU A 49 -0.95 -6.13 0.26
CA GLU A 49 -2.19 -6.32 -0.48
C GLU A 49 -2.33 -5.29 -1.61
N ALA A 50 -2.08 -4.01 -1.33
CA ALA A 50 -2.12 -2.93 -2.32
C ALA A 50 -1.17 -3.20 -3.49
N ILE A 51 0.09 -3.58 -3.21
CA ILE A 51 1.09 -3.92 -4.21
C ILE A 51 0.68 -5.16 -5.04
N SER A 52 -0.03 -6.11 -4.45
CA SER A 52 -0.50 -7.30 -5.17
C SER A 52 -1.62 -7.01 -6.18
N LEU A 53 -2.35 -5.92 -5.98
CA LEU A 53 -3.45 -5.51 -6.86
C LEU A 53 -2.93 -4.66 -8.01
N GLU A 54 -2.07 -3.68 -7.72
CA GLU A 54 -1.58 -2.70 -8.68
C GLU A 54 -0.12 -2.31 -8.41
N ASN A 55 0.56 -1.83 -9.46
CA ASN A 55 1.96 -1.40 -9.36
C ASN A 55 2.13 0.00 -8.75
N GLU A 56 1.09 0.85 -8.80
CA GLU A 56 1.18 2.23 -8.31
C GLU A 56 1.55 2.32 -6.81
N PRO A 57 0.92 1.56 -5.88
CA PRO A 57 1.32 1.53 -4.47
C PRO A 57 2.80 1.24 -4.22
N TRP A 58 3.40 0.35 -5.02
CA TRP A 58 4.83 0.02 -4.92
C TRP A 58 5.71 1.23 -5.28
N ALA A 59 5.37 1.95 -6.35
CA ALA A 59 6.09 3.14 -6.77
C ALA A 59 5.94 4.29 -5.74
N LEU A 60 4.74 4.48 -5.19
CA LEU A 60 4.48 5.49 -4.16
C LEU A 60 5.29 5.21 -2.88
N ALA A 61 5.32 3.96 -2.42
CA ALA A 61 6.01 3.56 -1.18
C ALA A 61 7.53 3.84 -1.20
N HIS A 62 8.16 3.94 -2.38
CA HIS A 62 9.59 4.29 -2.48
C HIS A 62 9.89 5.69 -1.94
N HIS A 63 8.98 6.63 -2.12
CA HIS A 63 9.23 8.06 -1.92
C HIS A 63 8.34 8.70 -0.86
N ASP A 64 7.25 8.05 -0.47
CA ASP A 64 6.33 8.58 0.53
C ASP A 64 6.94 8.55 1.94
N LEU A 65 6.74 9.66 2.66
CA LEU A 65 7.26 9.89 4.01
C LEU A 65 6.48 9.12 5.08
N ALA A 66 5.24 8.70 4.79
CA ALA A 66 4.45 7.86 5.70
C ALA A 66 5.19 6.57 6.10
N TRP A 67 6.10 6.11 5.25
CA TRP A 67 6.87 4.89 5.43
C TRP A 67 8.28 5.11 5.97
N LEU A 68 8.66 6.34 6.33
CA LEU A 68 10.04 6.67 6.72
C LEU A 68 10.56 5.77 7.84
N ASP A 69 9.77 5.60 8.90
CA ASP A 69 10.11 4.75 10.05
C ASP A 69 10.10 3.25 9.71
N MET A 70 9.43 2.85 8.62
CA MET A 70 9.36 1.46 8.16
C MET A 70 10.54 1.07 7.29
N ARG A 71 11.39 2.01 6.84
CA ARG A 71 12.52 1.70 5.94
C ARG A 71 13.57 0.77 6.54
N VAL A 72 13.63 0.66 7.87
CA VAL A 72 14.50 -0.28 8.59
C VAL A 72 13.85 -1.66 8.77
N ASP A 73 12.55 -1.79 8.50
CA ASP A 73 11.82 -3.05 8.63
C ASP A 73 12.18 -4.01 7.46
N PRO A 74 12.63 -5.24 7.74
CA PRO A 74 12.96 -6.21 6.70
C PRO A 74 11.80 -6.55 5.76
N ARG A 75 10.56 -6.61 6.26
CA ARG A 75 9.36 -6.87 5.44
C ARG A 75 9.11 -5.70 4.50
N PHE A 76 9.21 -4.46 5.00
CA PHE A 76 9.09 -3.28 4.13
C PHE A 76 10.15 -3.32 3.02
N HIS A 77 11.39 -3.65 3.38
CA HIS A 77 12.47 -3.76 2.41
C HIS A 77 12.20 -4.84 1.34
N SER A 78 11.62 -5.97 1.75
CA SER A 78 11.19 -7.03 0.85
C SER A 78 10.06 -6.58 -0.08
N LEU A 79 9.11 -5.79 0.41
CA LEU A 79 7.98 -5.30 -0.38
C LEU A 79 8.40 -4.27 -1.43
N VAL A 80 9.26 -3.33 -1.02
CA VAL A 80 9.53 -2.11 -1.79
C VAL A 80 10.83 -2.24 -2.60
N PHE A 81 11.91 -2.76 -2.01
CA PHE A 81 13.23 -2.76 -2.65
C PHE A 81 13.67 -4.10 -3.26
N SER A 82 12.91 -5.19 -3.05
CA SER A 82 13.26 -6.48 -3.65
C SER A 82 12.68 -6.66 -5.05
N ASN A 83 13.55 -7.05 -5.99
CA ASN A 83 13.23 -7.21 -7.41
C ASN A 83 12.24 -8.36 -7.71
N THR A 84 11.97 -9.23 -6.73
CA THR A 84 11.13 -10.42 -6.88
C THR A 84 9.64 -10.08 -7.01
N THR A 85 9.18 -9.02 -6.34
CA THR A 85 7.76 -8.61 -6.32
C THR A 85 7.33 -8.02 -7.68
N TYR A 86 8.22 -7.26 -8.32
CA TYR A 86 7.99 -6.68 -9.66
C TYR A 86 7.84 -7.75 -10.76
N VAL A 87 8.67 -8.79 -10.72
CA VAL A 87 8.64 -9.87 -11.74
C VAL A 87 7.39 -10.73 -11.60
N LEU A 88 6.94 -11.04 -10.38
CA LEU A 88 5.73 -11.84 -10.17
C LEU A 88 4.45 -11.07 -10.55
N ASN A 89 4.35 -9.78 -10.21
CA ASN A 89 3.16 -8.99 -10.51
C ASN A 89 3.05 -8.62 -12.00
N SER A 90 4.16 -8.32 -12.67
CA SER A 90 4.16 -8.13 -14.14
C SER A 90 3.73 -9.41 -14.88
N GLN A 91 4.14 -10.59 -14.41
CA GLN A 91 3.74 -11.88 -15.00
C GLN A 91 2.25 -12.22 -14.73
N MET A 92 1.70 -11.85 -13.57
CA MET A 92 0.28 -12.08 -13.26
C MET A 92 -0.67 -11.11 -13.98
N SER A 93 -0.30 -9.84 -14.12
CA SER A 93 -1.07 -8.87 -14.93
C SER A 93 -1.13 -9.27 -16.41
N SER A 94 -0.05 -9.83 -16.96
CA SER A 94 -0.05 -10.34 -18.34
C SER A 94 -0.91 -11.60 -18.52
N ARG A 95 -1.12 -12.42 -17.48
CA ARG A 95 -1.99 -13.61 -17.56
C ARG A 95 -3.47 -13.26 -17.57
N LYS A 96 -3.91 -12.23 -16.84
CA LYS A 96 -5.31 -11.76 -16.87
C LYS A 96 -5.76 -11.23 -18.24
N GLN A 97 -4.84 -10.86 -19.13
CA GLN A 97 -5.17 -10.40 -20.49
C GLN A 97 -5.35 -11.53 -21.52
N LEU A 98 -5.09 -12.79 -21.16
CA LEU A 98 -5.15 -13.94 -22.06
C LEU A 98 -6.36 -14.87 -21.83
N GLU A 99 -7.24 -14.54 -20.88
CA GLU A 99 -8.51 -15.24 -20.69
C GLU A 99 -9.63 -14.46 -21.42
N ILE A 100 -9.73 -14.69 -22.75
CA ILE A 100 -10.89 -14.36 -23.59
C ILE A 100 -11.41 -15.66 -24.18
#